data_AF-A0A2A5IMP2-F1
#
_entry.id   AF-A0A2A5IMP2-F1
#
_cell.length_a   1.000
_cell.length_b   1.000
_cell.length_c   1.000
_cell.angle_alpha   90.00
_cell.angle_beta   90.00
_cell.angle_gamma   90.00
#
_symmetry.space_group_name_H-M   'P 1'
#
loop_
_entity.id
_entity.type
_entity.pdbx_description
1 polymer ?
#
loop_
_entity_poly.entity_id
_entity_poly.type
_entity_poly.pdbx_seq_one_letter_code
_entity_poly.pdbx_strand_id
1 'polypeptide(L)'
;MANTCPYCGTNLKKERDFFFCDFCDMNLPLDQIQKDGERIQINNREIISTYLNMTTPELMTFSTWELILLLREARKMRASLYKRKDELLQSFKLSTKKMYVIENILKVRLGYIPANLNKSFLNNYKKNIENPKYKEKMLIWEK
;
A
#
# COMPACT_ATOMS: atom_id res chain seq x y z
N MET A 1 10.91 -24.89 10.49
CA MET A 1 10.01 -23.79 10.14
C MET A 1 9.33 -24.18 8.85
N ALA A 2 8.01 -24.31 8.86
CA ALA A 2 7.23 -24.67 7.70
C ALA A 2 7.00 -23.43 6.82
N ASN A 3 7.12 -23.59 5.50
CA ASN A 3 6.74 -22.56 4.56
C ASN A 3 5.22 -22.56 4.44
N THR A 4 4.60 -21.42 4.76
CA THR A 4 3.15 -21.25 4.85
C THR A 4 2.66 -20.17 3.91
N CYS A 5 1.44 -20.35 3.41
CA CYS A 5 0.79 -19.38 2.54
C CYS A 5 0.55 -18.05 3.28
N PRO A 6 0.94 -16.89 2.70
CA PRO A 6 0.71 -15.56 3.30
C PRO A 6 -0.77 -15.22 3.53
N TYR A 7 -1.69 -15.88 2.81
CA TYR A 7 -3.11 -15.54 2.80
C TYR A 7 -3.95 -16.43 3.72
N CYS A 8 -3.66 -17.73 3.77
CA CYS A 8 -4.47 -18.69 4.52
C CYS A 8 -3.71 -19.49 5.59
N GLY A 9 -2.39 -19.40 5.64
CA GLY A 9 -1.56 -20.15 6.59
C GLY A 9 -1.32 -21.63 6.26
N THR A 10 -1.87 -22.16 5.16
CA THR A 10 -1.65 -23.55 4.73
C THR A 10 -0.19 -23.82 4.37
N ASN A 11 0.32 -25.01 4.73
CA ASN A 11 1.64 -25.47 4.32
C ASN A 11 1.77 -25.54 2.79
N LEU A 12 2.86 -25.00 2.28
CA LEU A 12 3.10 -24.91 0.84
C LEU A 12 3.81 -26.13 0.29
N LYS A 13 3.41 -26.57 -0.90
CA LYS A 13 4.12 -27.59 -1.68
C LYS A 13 5.24 -26.93 -2.46
N LYS A 14 6.47 -27.44 -2.30
CA LYS A 14 7.63 -26.91 -3.01
C LYS A 14 7.66 -27.49 -4.43
N GLU A 15 7.62 -26.61 -5.42
CA GLU A 15 7.88 -26.92 -6.83
C GLU A 15 9.29 -26.45 -7.22
N ARG A 16 9.68 -26.60 -8.49
CA ARG A 16 11.02 -26.21 -8.97
C ARG A 16 11.36 -24.75 -8.68
N ASP A 17 10.48 -23.84 -9.09
CA ASP A 17 10.74 -22.39 -9.09
C ASP A 17 9.76 -21.59 -8.21
N PHE A 18 8.77 -22.25 -7.60
CA PHE A 18 7.73 -21.62 -6.80
C PHE A 18 7.19 -22.55 -5.73
N PHE A 19 6.28 -22.02 -4.92
CA PHE A 19 5.53 -22.74 -3.91
C PHE A 19 4.04 -22.73 -4.27
N PHE A 20 3.40 -23.89 -4.28
CA PHE A 20 1.98 -24.00 -4.55
C PHE A 20 1.17 -24.11 -3.25
N CYS A 21 0.11 -23.31 -3.14
CA CYS A 21 -0.90 -23.45 -2.08
C CYS A 21 -2.13 -24.16 -2.64
N ASP A 22 -2.48 -25.31 -2.08
CA ASP A 22 -3.64 -26.10 -2.52
C ASP A 22 -4.99 -25.55 -2.04
N PHE A 23 -5.01 -24.81 -0.93
CA PHE A 23 -6.22 -24.14 -0.45
C PHE A 23 -6.57 -22.88 -1.27
N CYS A 24 -5.58 -22.03 -1.52
CA CYS A 24 -5.79 -20.79 -2.30
C CYS A 24 -5.73 -21.00 -3.82
N ASP A 25 -5.29 -22.18 -4.27
CA ASP A 25 -5.04 -22.50 -5.69
C ASP A 25 -4.15 -21.46 -6.38
N MET A 26 -2.96 -21.23 -5.80
CA MET A 26 -2.05 -20.20 -6.32
C MET A 26 -0.57 -20.55 -6.21
N ASN A 27 0.21 -20.01 -7.14
CA ASN A 27 1.66 -20.08 -7.17
C ASN A 27 2.27 -18.85 -6.48
N LEU A 28 3.21 -19.09 -5.56
CA LEU A 28 3.90 -18.07 -4.78
C LEU A 28 5.42 -18.15 -5.02
N PRO A 29 6.08 -17.05 -5.41
CA PRO A 29 7.53 -16.98 -5.45
C PRO A 29 8.13 -16.96 -4.03
N LEU A 30 9.43 -17.23 -3.93
CA LEU A 30 10.16 -17.35 -2.66
C LEU A 30 10.10 -16.09 -1.79
N ASP A 31 9.99 -14.91 -2.38
CA ASP A 31 9.93 -13.62 -1.68
C ASP A 31 8.52 -13.30 -1.12
N GLN A 32 7.50 -14.09 -1.47
CA GLN A 32 6.12 -13.88 -1.01
C GLN A 32 5.66 -14.89 0.05
N ILE A 33 6.36 -16.01 0.22
CA ILE A 33 6.00 -17.01 1.24
C ILE A 33 6.25 -16.47 2.65
N GLN A 34 5.51 -17.02 3.62
CA GLN A 34 5.69 -16.72 5.04
C GLN A 34 6.14 -17.97 5.79
N LYS A 35 6.61 -17.81 7.02
CA LYS A 35 7.02 -18.94 7.86
C LYS A 35 6.08 -19.10 9.04
N ASP A 36 5.73 -20.34 9.35
CA ASP A 36 5.01 -20.70 10.57
C ASP A 36 3.79 -19.79 10.83
N GLY A 37 2.99 -19.55 9.79
CA GLY A 37 1.71 -18.82 9.87
C GLY A 37 1.85 -17.31 10.00
N GLU A 38 3.05 -16.75 9.81
CA GLU A 38 3.24 -15.31 9.80
C GLU A 38 2.35 -14.63 8.74
N ARG A 39 1.78 -13.48 9.12
CA ARG A 39 0.98 -12.65 8.20
C ARG A 39 1.90 -11.81 7.32
N ILE A 40 1.38 -11.39 6.17
CA ILE A 40 2.06 -10.47 5.26
C ILE A 40 2.52 -9.23 6.02
N GLN A 41 3.82 -8.97 5.98
CA GLN A 41 4.43 -7.77 6.56
C GLN A 41 4.44 -6.65 5.52
N ILE A 42 3.85 -5.50 5.88
CA ILE A 42 3.89 -4.30 5.04
C ILE A 42 4.98 -3.37 5.56
N ASN A 43 6.09 -3.31 4.82
CA ASN A 43 7.15 -2.36 5.08
C ASN A 43 6.78 -1.01 4.47
N ASN A 44 6.63 0.01 5.32
CA ASN A 44 6.35 1.37 4.88
C ASN A 44 7.63 2.18 4.84
N ARG A 45 7.92 2.79 3.70
CA ARG A 45 9.01 3.75 3.50
C ARG A 45 8.62 5.13 4.02
N GLU A 46 9.64 5.91 4.32
CA GLU A 46 9.44 7.34 4.54
C GLU A 46 9.06 8.04 3.24
N ILE A 47 8.04 8.90 3.29
CA ILE A 47 7.53 9.61 2.12
C ILE A 47 8.15 10.99 2.02
N ILE A 48 8.82 11.24 0.89
CA ILE A 48 9.34 12.54 0.50
C ILE A 48 8.56 13.10 -0.68
N SER A 49 8.46 14.43 -0.76
CA SER A 49 7.64 15.13 -1.76
C SER A 49 8.07 14.87 -3.21
N THR A 50 9.33 14.52 -3.45
CA THR A 50 9.86 14.22 -4.78
C THR A 50 9.25 12.95 -5.40
N TYR A 51 8.69 12.05 -4.60
CA TYR A 51 7.97 10.86 -5.09
C TYR A 51 6.71 11.21 -5.90
N LEU A 52 6.21 12.45 -5.84
CA LEU A 52 5.17 12.93 -6.74
C LEU A 52 5.58 12.90 -8.22
N ASN A 53 6.87 12.77 -8.52
CA ASN A 53 7.40 12.68 -9.87
C ASN A 53 7.57 11.24 -10.38
N MET A 54 7.32 10.24 -9.54
CA MET A 54 7.39 8.83 -9.95
C MET A 54 6.31 8.50 -10.96
N THR A 55 6.61 7.50 -11.79
CA THR A 55 5.69 6.95 -12.77
C THR A 55 4.53 6.22 -12.09
N THR A 56 3.42 6.03 -12.80
CA THR A 56 2.26 5.31 -12.27
C THR A 56 2.61 3.86 -11.85
N PRO A 57 3.38 3.07 -12.62
CA PRO A 57 3.80 1.73 -12.18
C PRO A 57 4.60 1.75 -10.87
N GLU A 58 5.53 2.69 -10.71
CA GLU A 58 6.28 2.85 -9.45
C GLU A 58 5.35 3.17 -8.28
N LEU A 59 4.40 4.11 -8.46
CA LEU A 59 3.42 4.46 -7.43
C LEU A 59 2.47 3.29 -7.09
N MET A 60 2.17 2.41 -8.05
CA MET A 60 1.37 1.22 -7.80
C MET A 60 2.07 0.21 -6.89
N THR A 61 3.40 0.29 -6.73
CA THR A 61 4.15 -0.55 -5.76
C THR A 61 4.08 -0.03 -4.33
N PHE A 62 3.63 1.21 -4.12
CA PHE A 62 3.57 1.81 -2.78
C PHE A 62 2.49 1.13 -1.95
N SER A 63 2.60 1.13 -0.62
CA SER A 63 1.54 0.70 0.28
C SER A 63 0.38 1.70 0.29
N THR A 64 -0.80 1.29 0.77
CA THR A 64 -1.95 2.21 0.89
C THR A 64 -1.64 3.38 1.84
N TRP A 65 -0.86 3.11 2.89
CA TRP A 65 -0.42 4.14 3.83
C TRP A 65 0.51 5.16 3.17
N GLU A 66 1.49 4.69 2.41
CA GLU A 66 2.42 5.52 1.65
C GLU A 66 1.66 6.44 0.66
N LEU A 67 0.68 5.90 -0.06
CA LEU A 67 -0.16 6.66 -0.97
C LEU A 67 -1.04 7.70 -0.25
N ILE A 68 -1.56 7.38 0.94
CA ILE A 68 -2.32 8.34 1.77
C ILE A 68 -1.43 9.53 2.13
N LEU A 69 -0.19 9.28 2.58
CA LEU A 69 0.76 10.33 2.91
C LEU A 69 1.12 11.15 1.67
N LEU A 70 1.37 10.49 0.54
CA LEU A 70 1.70 11.17 -0.72
C LEU A 70 0.54 12.01 -1.26
N LEU A 71 -0.70 11.54 -1.14
CA LEU A 71 -1.91 12.30 -1.50
C LEU A 71 -2.02 13.59 -0.68
N ARG A 72 -1.66 13.54 0.60
CA ARG A 72 -1.63 14.74 1.45
C ARG A 72 -0.64 15.77 0.92
N GLU A 73 0.56 15.34 0.52
CA GLU A 73 1.57 16.25 -0.05
C GLU A 73 1.15 16.76 -1.44
N ALA A 74 0.53 15.93 -2.28
CA ALA A 74 -0.02 16.34 -3.58
C ALA A 74 -1.08 17.45 -3.42
N ARG A 75 -2.01 17.29 -2.46
CA ARG A 75 -3.06 18.28 -2.18
C ARG A 75 -2.49 19.60 -1.65
N LYS A 76 -1.47 19.55 -0.79
CA LYS A 76 -0.76 20.74 -0.31
C LYS A 76 -0.08 21.48 -1.48
N MET A 77 0.62 20.75 -2.35
CA MET A 77 1.30 21.33 -3.51
C MET A 77 0.32 21.96 -4.52
N ARG A 78 -0.81 21.29 -4.80
CA ARG A 78 -1.86 21.87 -5.66
C ARG A 78 -2.48 23.11 -5.02
N ALA A 79 -2.79 23.08 -3.72
CA ALA A 79 -3.35 24.22 -3.01
C ALA A 79 -2.39 25.43 -2.96
N SER A 80 -1.09 25.20 -2.81
CA SER A 80 -0.10 26.30 -2.85
C SER A 80 -0.01 26.95 -4.21
N LEU A 81 -0.03 26.17 -5.30
CA LEU A 81 -0.08 26.68 -6.68
C LEU A 81 -1.37 27.46 -6.94
N TYR A 82 -2.53 26.95 -6.50
CA TYR A 82 -3.81 27.64 -6.61
C TYR A 82 -3.77 29.01 -5.91
N LYS A 83 -3.24 29.08 -4.68
CA LYS A 83 -3.13 30.33 -3.91
C LYS A 83 -2.24 31.38 -4.59
N ARG A 84 -1.26 30.96 -5.38
CA ARG A 84 -0.43 31.86 -6.20
C ARG A 84 -1.15 32.38 -7.45
N LYS A 85 -2.41 31.97 -7.69
CA LYS A 85 -3.20 32.23 -8.91
C LYS A 85 -2.54 31.66 -10.17
N ASP A 86 -1.73 30.61 -10.01
CA ASP A 86 -1.02 29.92 -11.09
C ASP A 86 -1.92 28.90 -11.84
N GLU A 87 -3.25 29.04 -11.82
CA GLU A 87 -4.16 28.00 -12.32
C GLU A 87 -3.99 27.69 -13.81
N LEU A 88 -3.60 28.70 -14.59
CA LEU A 88 -3.30 28.56 -16.03
C LEU A 88 -1.89 28.01 -16.28
N LEU A 89 -1.02 27.99 -15.26
CA LEU A 89 0.37 27.57 -15.36
C LEU A 89 0.46 26.04 -15.55
N GLN A 90 1.41 25.61 -16.38
CA GLN A 90 1.66 24.20 -16.62
C GLN A 90 1.95 23.40 -15.33
N SER A 91 2.56 24.04 -14.33
CA SER A 91 2.84 23.43 -13.02
C SER A 91 1.57 23.06 -12.25
N PHE A 92 0.51 23.89 -12.30
CA PHE A 92 -0.78 23.58 -11.68
C PHE A 92 -1.47 22.40 -12.37
N LYS A 93 -1.47 22.40 -13.70
CA LYS A 93 -2.00 21.29 -14.51
C LYS A 93 -1.27 19.98 -14.21
N LEU A 94 0.06 20.02 -14.18
CA LEU A 94 0.89 18.84 -13.87
C LEU A 94 0.67 18.34 -12.43
N SER A 95 0.65 19.24 -11.45
CA SER A 95 0.36 18.92 -10.05
C SER A 95 -1.00 18.25 -9.88
N THR A 96 -2.01 18.77 -10.58
CA THR A 96 -3.38 18.22 -10.58
C THR A 96 -3.43 16.82 -11.17
N LYS A 97 -2.78 16.58 -12.31
CA LYS A 97 -2.72 15.24 -12.92
C LYS A 97 -2.03 14.23 -12.01
N LYS A 98 -0.93 14.62 -11.36
CA LYS A 98 -0.22 13.78 -10.38
C LYS A 98 -1.10 13.40 -9.19
N MET A 99 -1.86 14.37 -8.66
CA MET A 99 -2.85 14.10 -7.60
C MET A 99 -3.90 13.07 -8.05
N TYR A 100 -4.45 13.21 -9.26
CA TYR A 100 -5.46 12.27 -9.78
C TYR A 100 -4.94 10.84 -9.94
N VAL A 101 -3.67 10.65 -10.32
CA VAL A 101 -3.06 9.32 -10.36
C VAL A 101 -3.15 8.66 -8.98
N ILE A 102 -2.72 9.37 -7.93
CA ILE A 102 -2.74 8.84 -6.55
C ILE A 102 -4.17 8.59 -6.07
N GLU A 103 -5.10 9.51 -6.36
CA GLU A 103 -6.51 9.36 -5.99
C GLU A 103 -7.13 8.11 -6.61
N ASN A 104 -6.83 7.81 -7.88
CA ASN A 104 -7.37 6.62 -8.54
C ASN A 104 -6.76 5.33 -7.99
N ILE A 105 -5.45 5.29 -7.68
CA ILE A 105 -4.85 4.12 -7.04
C ILE A 105 -5.50 3.89 -5.66
N LEU A 106 -5.71 4.94 -4.87
CA LEU A 106 -6.39 4.83 -3.58
C LEU A 106 -7.85 4.42 -3.71
N LYS A 107 -8.57 4.92 -4.73
CA LYS A 107 -9.95 4.51 -4.99
C LYS A 107 -10.07 3.02 -5.25
N VAL A 108 -9.12 2.43 -5.98
CA VAL A 108 -9.08 0.97 -6.21
C VAL A 108 -8.88 0.21 -4.89
N ARG A 109 -8.01 0.71 -3.99
CA ARG A 109 -7.63 0.00 -2.76
C ARG A 109 -8.58 0.20 -1.59
N LEU A 110 -9.20 1.37 -1.50
CA LEU A 110 -10.06 1.76 -0.39
C LEU A 110 -11.55 1.73 -0.75
N GLY A 111 -11.89 1.71 -2.04
CA GLY A 111 -13.25 1.89 -2.54
C GLY A 111 -13.72 3.35 -2.57
N TYR A 112 -12.94 4.28 -2.05
CA TYR A 112 -13.24 5.72 -2.03
C TYR A 112 -11.95 6.56 -2.09
N ILE A 113 -12.11 7.86 -2.38
CA ILE A 113 -11.03 8.84 -2.28
C ILE A 113 -11.16 9.52 -0.92
N PRO A 114 -10.19 9.38 0.00
CA PRO A 114 -10.27 10.03 1.31
C PRO A 114 -10.40 11.55 1.14
N ALA A 115 -11.50 12.15 1.60
CA ALA A 115 -11.74 13.60 1.45
C ALA A 115 -10.80 14.42 2.34
N ASN A 116 -10.68 14.04 3.61
CA ASN A 116 -9.88 14.75 4.60
C ASN A 116 -8.74 13.88 5.14
N LEU A 117 -7.51 14.37 5.02
CA LEU A 117 -6.29 13.70 5.49
C LEU A 117 -5.70 14.42 6.72
N ASN A 118 -6.57 14.74 7.68
CA ASN A 118 -6.18 15.46 8.89
C ASN A 118 -5.38 14.57 9.86
N LYS A 119 -4.83 15.18 10.92
CA LYS A 119 -4.01 14.46 11.90
C LYS A 119 -4.78 13.32 12.58
N SER A 120 -6.07 13.49 12.84
CA SER A 120 -6.91 12.44 13.44
C SER A 120 -7.03 11.21 12.53
N PHE A 121 -7.36 11.41 11.25
CA PHE A 121 -7.43 10.34 10.25
C PHE A 121 -6.11 9.58 10.17
N LEU A 122 -4.99 10.30 10.03
CA LEU A 122 -3.66 9.69 9.91
C LEU A 122 -3.27 8.92 11.16
N ASN A 123 -3.54 9.46 12.34
CA ASN A 123 -3.26 8.79 13.60
C ASN A 123 -4.08 7.51 13.75
N ASN A 124 -5.37 7.55 13.39
CA ASN A 124 -6.24 6.39 13.46
C ASN A 124 -5.79 5.30 12.48
N TYR A 125 -5.45 5.67 11.25
CA TYR A 125 -4.93 4.73 10.26
C TYR A 125 -3.60 4.11 10.74
N LYS A 126 -2.68 4.93 11.25
CA LYS A 126 -1.40 4.47 11.81
C LYS A 126 -1.60 3.51 13.00
N LYS A 127 -2.52 3.83 13.92
CA LYS A 127 -2.90 2.93 15.03
C LYS A 127 -3.38 1.57 14.53
N ASN A 128 -4.14 1.53 13.44
CA ASN A 128 -4.58 0.27 12.85
C ASN A 128 -3.41 -0.52 12.25
N ILE A 129 -2.45 0.13 11.58
CA ILE A 129 -1.23 -0.52 11.07
C ILE A 129 -0.41 -1.13 12.22
N GLU A 130 -0.29 -0.39 13.33
CA GLU A 130 0.54 -0.77 14.48
C GLU A 130 -0.16 -1.78 15.41
N ASN A 131 -1.43 -2.09 15.17
CA ASN A 131 -2.23 -2.95 16.03
C ASN A 131 -1.60 -4.37 16.13
N PRO A 132 -1.25 -4.83 17.34
CA PRO A 132 -0.61 -6.14 17.55
C PRO A 132 -1.43 -7.30 17.00
N LYS A 133 -2.77 -7.19 17.03
CA LYS A 133 -3.69 -8.21 16.51
C LYS A 133 -3.38 -8.60 15.07
N TYR A 134 -2.99 -7.64 14.24
CA TYR A 134 -2.69 -7.90 12.82
C TYR A 134 -1.28 -8.43 12.59
N LYS A 135 -0.48 -8.57 13.64
CA LYS A 135 0.84 -9.21 13.65
C LYS A 135 0.79 -10.62 14.24
N GLU A 136 -0.33 -11.02 14.84
CA GLU A 136 -0.53 -12.38 15.35
C GLU A 136 -0.50 -13.39 14.21
N LYS A 137 0.15 -14.53 14.46
CA LYS A 137 0.22 -15.64 13.52
C LYS A 137 -1.18 -16.16 13.20
N MET A 138 -1.36 -16.61 11.97
CA MET A 138 -2.55 -17.37 11.57
C MET A 138 -2.56 -18.72 12.30
N LEU A 139 -3.75 -19.21 12.61
CA LEU A 139 -3.90 -20.59 13.06
C LEU A 139 -3.52 -21.52 11.91
N ILE A 140 -2.64 -22.48 12.19
CA ILE A 140 -2.24 -23.51 11.24
C ILE A 140 -2.87 -24.81 11.74
N TRP A 141 -3.63 -25.45 10.87
CA TRP A 141 -4.10 -26.81 11.12
C TRP A 141 -3.09 -27.75 10.47
N GLU A 142 -2.31 -28.43 11.31
CA GLU A 142 -1.47 -29.52 10.85
C GLU A 142 -2.38 -30.60 10.23
N LYS A 143 -2.00 -31.08 9.04
CA LYS A 143 -2.52 -32.34 8.49
C LYS A 143 -1.52 -33.44 8.82
#